data_AF-A0A8T3RXA4-F1
#
_entry.id   AF-A0A8T3RXA4-F1
#
_cell.length_a   1.000
_cell.length_b   1.000
_cell.length_c   1.000
_cell.angle_alpha   90.00
_cell.angle_beta   90.00
_cell.angle_gamma   90.00
#
_symmetry.space_group_name_H-M   'P 1'
#
loop_
_entity.id
_entity.type
_entity.pdbx_description
1 polymer ?
#
loop_
_entity_poly.entity_id
_entity_poly.type
_entity_poly.pdbx_seq_one_letter_code
_entity_poly.pdbx_strand_id
1 'polypeptide(L)' 'MMGSFIGLVAGEASGDLLGAGLMRELQTDCPDIRFAGVAGPAMRAAGCEVWAEADSLAVM' A
#
# COMPACT_ATOMS: atom_id res chain seq x y z
N MET A 1 -5.85 -15.65 -15.68
CA MET A 1 -4.75 -15.81 -14.70
C MET A 1 -5.13 -14.93 -13.52
N MET A 2 -5.24 -15.47 -12.30
CA MET A 2 -5.66 -14.66 -11.15
C MET A 2 -4.52 -13.70 -10.82
N GLY A 3 -4.73 -12.38 -10.93
CA GLY A 3 -3.73 -11.39 -10.54
C GLY A 3 -3.33 -11.58 -9.07
N SER A 4 -2.05 -11.39 -8.76
CA SER A 4 -1.55 -11.50 -7.38
C SER A 4 -2.23 -10.48 -6.47
N PHE A 5 -2.50 -10.86 -5.23
CA PHE A 5 -3.06 -9.96 -4.21
C PHE A 5 -2.07 -9.83 -3.07
N ILE A 6 -1.72 -8.60 -2.68
CA ILE A 6 -0.79 -8.31 -1.59
C ILE A 6 -1.46 -7.42 -0.54
N GLY A 7 -1.42 -7.87 0.71
CA GLY A 7 -1.72 -7.03 1.87
C GLY A 7 -0.50 -6.22 2.30
N LEU A 8 -0.64 -4.90 2.48
CA LEU A 8 0.40 -4.03 3.04
C LEU A 8 -0.08 -3.27 4.28
N VAL A 9 0.83 -3.01 5.20
CA VAL A 9 0.56 -2.26 6.44
C VAL A 9 1.66 -1.21 6.64
N ALA A 10 1.30 0.06 6.52
CA ALA A 10 2.14 1.18 6.92
C ALA A 10 1.81 1.59 8.36
N GLY A 11 2.82 1.61 9.24
CA GLY A 11 2.69 2.06 10.64
C GLY A 11 3.05 3.52 10.86
N GLU A 12 3.71 4.16 9.90
CA GLU A 12 4.13 5.56 9.95
C GLU A 12 4.29 6.14 8.54
N ALA A 13 4.47 7.47 8.43
CA ALA A 13 4.60 8.18 7.16
C ALA A 13 5.77 7.67 6.29
N SER A 14 6.88 7.27 6.91
CA SER A 14 8.02 6.70 6.18
C SER A 14 7.63 5.38 5.48
N GLY A 15 6.87 4.53 6.17
CA GLY A 15 6.35 3.26 5.66
C GLY A 15 5.33 3.45 4.54
N ASP A 16 4.49 4.48 4.61
CA ASP A 16 3.57 4.85 3.53
C ASP A 16 4.32 5.24 2.25
N LEU A 17 5.38 6.05 2.36
CA LEU A 17 6.21 6.42 1.22
C LEU A 17 6.92 5.22 0.59
N LEU A 18 7.52 4.36 1.42
CA LEU A 18 8.20 3.13 0.97
C LEU A 18 7.21 2.15 0.33
N GLY A 19 6.05 1.94 0.95
CA GLY A 19 4.99 1.07 0.44
C GLY A 19 4.48 1.55 -0.91
N ALA A 20 4.27 2.85 -1.08
CA ALA A 20 3.86 3.43 -2.35
C ALA A 20 4.92 3.26 -3.46
N GLY A 21 6.21 3.36 -3.13
CA GLY A 21 7.30 3.06 -4.05
C GLY A 21 7.30 1.61 -4.50
N LEU A 22 7.22 0.68 -3.54
CA LEU A 22 7.14 -0.76 -3.79
C LEU A 22 5.96 -1.12 -4.70
N MET A 23 4.77 -0.58 -4.43
CA MET A 23 3.57 -0.85 -5.22
C MET A 23 3.73 -0.41 -6.68
N ARG A 24 4.35 0.76 -6.93
CA ARG A 24 4.56 1.27 -8.28
C ARG A 24 5.50 0.38 -9.06
N GLU A 25 6.63 0.00 -8.47
CA GLU A 25 7.60 -0.88 -9.13
C GLU A 25 7.00 -2.27 -9.41
N LEU A 26 6.28 -2.88 -8.45
CA LEU A 26 5.63 -4.17 -8.68
C LEU A 26 4.58 -4.13 -9.79
N GLN A 27 3.87 -3.02 -9.96
CA GLN A 27 2.90 -2.85 -11.06
C GLN A 27 3.57 -2.75 -12.43
N THR A 28 4.87 -2.40 -12.51
CA THR A 28 5.59 -2.37 -13.80
C THR A 28 5.76 -3.77 -14.38
N ASP A 29 6.10 -4.76 -13.54
CA ASP A 29 6.30 -6.14 -13.94
C ASP A 29 4.98 -6.95 -13.92
N CYS A 30 4.06 -6.59 -13.02
CA CYS A 30 2.79 -7.28 -12.79
C CYS A 30 1.62 -6.28 -12.75
N PRO A 31 1.12 -5.79 -13.89
CA PRO A 31 0.10 -4.73 -13.93
C PRO A 31 -1.25 -5.12 -13.31
N ASP A 32 -1.55 -6.42 -13.22
CA ASP A 32 -2.81 -6.94 -12.66
C ASP A 32 -2.74 -7.17 -11.13
N ILE A 33 -1.63 -6.81 -10.48
CA ILE A 33 -1.50 -6.97 -9.03
C ILE A 33 -2.47 -6.02 -8.30
N ARG A 34 -3.08 -6.53 -7.23
CA ARG A 34 -3.98 -5.76 -6.36
C ARG A 34 -3.39 -5.58 -4.98
N PHE A 35 -3.61 -4.42 -4.40
CA PHE A 35 -3.13 -4.06 -3.06
C PHE A 35 -4.29 -3.66 -2.15
N ALA A 36 -4.21 -4.08 -0.89
CA ALA A 36 -5.09 -3.58 0.17
C ALA A 36 -4.38 -3.54 1.52
N GLY A 37 -4.92 -2.78 2.48
CA GLY A 37 -4.51 -2.87 3.88
C GLY A 37 -4.48 -1.54 4.61
N VAL A 38 -3.47 -1.33 5.47
CA VAL A 38 -3.32 -0.09 6.25
C VAL A 38 -2.42 0.86 5.48
N ALA A 39 -3.01 1.95 4.98
CA ALA A 39 -2.37 2.81 4.00
C ALA A 39 -2.47 4.28 4.39
N GLY A 40 -1.38 5.02 4.22
CA GLY A 40 -1.39 6.47 4.27
C GLY A 40 -1.71 7.09 2.90
N PRO A 41 -1.55 8.42 2.76
CA PRO A 41 -1.86 9.14 1.52
C PRO A 41 -1.10 8.65 0.28
N ALA A 42 0.17 8.26 0.41
CA ALA A 42 1.00 7.86 -0.72
C ALA A 42 0.61 6.49 -1.26
N MET A 43 0.36 5.52 -0.39
CA MET A 43 -0.11 4.18 -0.81
C MET A 43 -1.51 4.24 -1.43
N ARG A 44 -2.39 5.11 -0.93
CA ARG A 44 -3.71 5.36 -1.55
C ARG A 44 -3.57 5.88 -2.97
N ALA A 45 -2.71 6.88 -3.15
CA ALA A 45 -2.45 7.45 -4.47
C ALA A 45 -1.81 6.44 -5.43
N ALA A 46 -1.12 5.41 -4.91
CA ALA A 46 -0.59 4.30 -5.68
C ALA A 46 -1.60 3.16 -5.97
N GLY A 47 -2.87 3.30 -5.52
CA GLY A 47 -3.94 2.35 -5.82
C GLY A 47 -4.24 1.32 -4.72
N CYS A 48 -3.79 1.54 -3.48
CA CYS A 48 -4.10 0.63 -2.37
C CYS A 48 -5.56 0.77 -1.93
N GLU A 49 -6.29 -0.35 -1.86
CA GLU A 49 -7.58 -0.42 -1.20
C GLU A 49 -7.41 -0.24 0.32
N VAL A 50 -8.00 0.81 0.87
CA VAL A 50 -7.82 1.15 2.29
C VAL A 50 -8.75 0.32 3.16
N TRP A 51 -8.17 -0.53 4.00
CA TRP A 51 -8.88 -1.20 5.09
C TRP A 51 -8.81 -0.40 6.39
N ALA A 52 -7.71 0.36 6.60
CA ALA A 52 -7.58 1.32 7.69
C ALA A 52 -6.58 2.44 7.36
N GLU A 53 -6.71 3.57 8.06
CA GLU A 53 -5.77 4.70 7.99
C GLU A 53 -4.44 4.34 8.67
N ALA A 54 -3.28 4.63 8.06
CA ALA A 54 -1.98 4.43 8.72
C ALA A 54 -1.87 5.19 10.06
N ASP A 55 -2.45 6.38 10.14
CA ASP A 55 -2.50 7.19 11.36
C ASP A 55 -3.23 6.48 12.52
N SER A 56 -4.08 5.48 12.25
CA SER A 56 -4.73 4.69 13.30
C SER A 56 -3.78 3.79 14.10
N LEU A 57 -2.58 3.54 13.58
CA LEU A 57 -1.54 2.74 14.23
C LEU A 57 -0.50 3.58 14.98
N ALA A 58 -0.53 4.90 14.84
CA ALA A 58 0.44 5.78 15.49
C ALA A 58 0.27 5.73 17.02
N VAL A 59 1.35 5.37 17.73
CA VAL A 59 1.43 5.42 19.19
C VAL A 59 2.29 6.63 19.56
N MET A 60 1.74 7.53 20.38
CA MET A 60 2.44 8.74 20.88
C MET A 60 3.59 8.41 21.82
#